data_AF-A0A6V8HPL1-F1
#
_entry.id   AF-A0A6V8HPL1-F1
#
_cell.length_a   1.000
_cell.length_b   1.000
_cell.length_c   1.000
_cell.angle_alpha   90.00
_cell.angle_beta   90.00
_cell.angle_gamma   90.00
#
_symmetry.space_group_name_H-M   'P 1'
#
loop_
_entity.id
_entity.type
_entity.pdbx_description
1 polymer ?
#
loop_
_entity_poly.entity_id
_entity_poly.type
_entity_poly.pdbx_seq_one_letter_code
_entity_poly.pdbx_strand_id
1 'polypeptide(L)'
;MLHMARLLDLPDELILLIVDHVQADTTQTSLPFYNRGDVYECLVEQNPPQRIKDLRSLCLVSTRLNNLLKPTLYRNICVRKDGFRNHPQDRLNWSFENDPKLEEYIISAIVPCNHSISDVYRFFWFPNIQALSILGFNDWEPLEFEDDSHVGTSPVTALNLIDCGAHEEALATVLSWPTALEVLHYDANQGEWDGHYGDEPAKSWTCAAFVRTLQPHKATLRELTLSRPWLVHEGLGNGPRIDLHDFTALTTLRIYQVFLCGVEDSLEAWSSLPRSLERLDVFYDDSDLTRFDEDDFLRGLLAHKKDHLPHLRTVSIHSPEQTCDDDTEEFESTGQWTPPSPLAQAFKTAGVDVDILLGPVEPPKLEELDLRELLEPPRKRR
;
A
#
# COMPACT_ATOMS: atom_id res chain seq x y z
N MET A 1 16.98 -22.81 -51.06
CA MET A 1 16.21 -23.38 -49.95
C MET A 1 16.45 -22.50 -48.74
N LEU A 2 15.46 -21.70 -48.35
CA LEU A 2 15.50 -20.99 -47.07
C LEU A 2 15.27 -22.05 -45.99
N HIS A 3 16.29 -22.34 -45.18
CA HIS A 3 16.12 -23.08 -43.94
C HIS A 3 15.18 -22.25 -43.05
N MET A 4 13.90 -22.63 -43.00
CA MET A 4 13.01 -22.07 -41.99
C MET A 4 13.56 -22.46 -40.62
N ALA A 5 13.79 -21.47 -39.77
CA ALA A 5 14.21 -21.71 -38.39
C ALA A 5 13.19 -22.65 -37.73
N ARG A 6 13.65 -23.76 -37.14
CA ARG A 6 12.80 -24.76 -36.47
C ARG A 6 12.39 -24.26 -35.09
N LEU A 7 11.66 -23.16 -35.04
CA LEU A 7 11.25 -22.50 -33.80
C LEU A 7 10.33 -23.40 -32.93
N LEU A 8 9.64 -24.35 -33.56
CA LEU A 8 8.81 -25.34 -32.85
C LEU A 8 9.64 -26.41 -32.11
N ASP A 9 10.92 -26.57 -32.48
CA ASP A 9 11.84 -27.55 -31.88
C ASP A 9 12.69 -26.92 -30.76
N LEU A 10 12.47 -25.64 -30.42
CA LEU A 10 13.16 -24.99 -29.30
C LEU A 10 12.84 -25.72 -27.99
N PRO A 11 13.82 -26.00 -27.11
CA PRO A 11 13.59 -26.51 -25.75
C PRO A 11 12.74 -25.55 -24.89
N ASP A 12 12.02 -26.10 -23.91
CA ASP A 12 11.14 -25.34 -23.02
C ASP A 12 11.91 -24.26 -22.24
N GLU A 13 13.14 -24.55 -21.84
CA GLU A 13 14.02 -23.63 -21.10
C GLU A 13 14.38 -22.40 -21.94
N LEU A 14 14.62 -22.59 -23.25
CA LEU A 14 14.91 -21.46 -24.14
C LEU A 14 13.66 -20.62 -24.41
N ILE A 15 12.48 -21.26 -24.47
CA ILE A 15 11.20 -20.55 -24.61
C ILE A 15 10.97 -19.67 -23.37
N LEU A 16 11.17 -20.21 -22.17
CA LEU A 16 11.04 -19.45 -20.93
C LEU A 16 12.03 -18.29 -20.85
N LEU A 17 13.29 -18.51 -21.25
CA LEU A 17 14.31 -17.44 -21.27
C LEU A 17 13.96 -16.32 -22.26
N ILE A 18 13.38 -16.65 -23.43
CA ILE A 18 12.87 -15.65 -24.37
C ILE A 18 11.71 -14.87 -23.74
N VAL A 19 10.78 -15.56 -23.08
CA VAL A 19 9.65 -14.91 -22.41
C VAL A 19 10.12 -14.01 -21.27
N ASP A 20 11.08 -14.45 -20.46
CA ASP A 20 11.68 -13.63 -19.40
C ASP A 20 12.29 -12.34 -19.97
N HIS A 21 12.88 -12.40 -21.16
CA HIS A 21 13.38 -11.21 -21.84
C HIS A 21 12.27 -10.28 -22.35
N VAL A 22 11.16 -10.84 -22.84
CA VAL A 22 9.96 -10.06 -23.22
C VAL A 22 9.27 -9.45 -21.99
N GLN A 23 9.41 -10.09 -20.83
CA GLN A 23 8.93 -9.60 -19.53
C GLN A 23 9.97 -8.78 -18.78
N ALA A 24 11.15 -8.49 -19.36
CA ALA A 24 12.25 -7.84 -18.67
C ALA A 24 11.91 -6.40 -18.28
N ASP A 25 12.38 -6.01 -17.11
CA ASP A 25 12.02 -4.76 -16.44
C ASP A 25 12.54 -3.53 -17.21
N THR A 26 11.72 -2.48 -17.27
CA THR A 26 12.21 -1.12 -17.51
C THR A 26 12.78 -0.56 -16.21
N THR A 27 13.95 0.07 -16.26
CA THR A 27 14.56 0.75 -15.10
C THR A 27 13.57 1.72 -14.46
N GLN A 28 13.27 1.49 -13.18
CA GLN A 28 12.17 2.14 -12.48
C GLN A 28 12.66 3.16 -11.45
N THR A 29 11.91 4.25 -11.32
CA THR A 29 11.99 5.20 -10.22
C THR A 29 11.04 4.74 -9.12
N SER A 30 11.51 4.67 -7.87
CA SER A 30 10.69 4.29 -6.71
C SER A 30 9.44 5.18 -6.61
N LEU A 31 8.24 4.59 -6.61
CA LEU A 31 6.99 5.33 -6.44
C LEU A 31 6.86 5.82 -4.98
N PRO A 32 6.64 7.13 -4.76
CA PRO A 32 6.36 7.65 -3.42
C PRO A 32 5.10 7.01 -2.82
N PHE A 33 5.09 6.80 -1.50
CA PHE A 33 4.02 6.04 -0.86
C PHE A 33 2.65 6.75 -0.94
N TYR A 34 2.63 8.08 -0.91
CA TYR A 34 1.43 8.91 -1.00
C TYR A 34 0.75 8.86 -2.37
N ASN A 35 1.43 8.33 -3.41
CA ASN A 35 0.83 8.11 -4.73
C ASN A 35 0.37 6.65 -4.93
N ARG A 36 0.57 5.75 -3.96
CA ARG A 36 0.30 4.32 -4.15
C ARG A 36 -1.18 4.02 -4.33
N GLY A 37 -2.06 4.66 -3.54
CA GLY A 37 -3.51 4.48 -3.63
C GLY A 37 -4.05 4.76 -5.04
N ASP A 38 -3.77 5.95 -5.56
CA ASP A 38 -4.15 6.38 -6.92
C ASP A 38 -3.64 5.43 -8.00
N VAL A 39 -2.40 4.93 -7.84
CA VAL A 39 -1.85 3.97 -8.80
C VAL A 39 -2.65 2.68 -8.78
N TYR A 40 -2.95 2.09 -7.61
CA TYR A 40 -3.79 0.89 -7.51
C TYR A 40 -5.14 1.08 -8.21
N GLU A 41 -5.82 2.20 -7.96
CA GLU A 41 -7.09 2.53 -8.61
C GLU A 41 -6.93 2.57 -10.14
N CYS A 42 -5.91 3.27 -10.63
CA CYS A 42 -5.62 3.32 -12.07
C CYS A 42 -5.39 1.91 -12.67
N LEU A 43 -4.79 0.98 -11.93
CA LEU A 43 -4.51 -0.37 -12.44
C LEU A 43 -5.76 -1.19 -12.69
N VAL A 44 -6.75 -1.08 -11.82
CA VAL A 44 -8.00 -1.84 -11.98
C VAL A 44 -8.90 -1.24 -13.06
N GLU A 45 -8.72 0.05 -13.37
CA GLU A 45 -9.48 0.73 -14.43
C GLU A 45 -8.87 0.53 -15.82
N GLN A 46 -7.54 0.55 -15.92
CA GLN A 46 -6.83 0.53 -17.19
C GLN A 46 -6.74 -0.86 -17.84
N ASN A 47 -6.34 -0.85 -19.12
CA ASN A 47 -6.03 -2.09 -19.82
C ASN A 47 -4.74 -2.70 -19.26
N PRO A 48 -4.61 -4.04 -19.26
CA PRO A 48 -3.40 -4.68 -18.77
C PRO A 48 -2.17 -4.18 -19.56
N PRO A 49 -0.99 -4.13 -18.91
CA PRO A 49 0.26 -3.75 -19.56
C PRO A 49 0.52 -4.57 -20.82
N GLN A 50 1.30 -4.00 -21.75
CA GLN A 50 1.61 -4.67 -23.03
C GLN A 50 2.23 -6.05 -22.81
N ARG A 51 3.13 -6.20 -21.82
CA ARG A 51 3.74 -7.50 -21.46
C ARG A 51 2.72 -8.59 -21.13
N ILE A 52 1.61 -8.24 -20.47
CA ILE A 52 0.54 -9.19 -20.12
C ILE A 52 -0.29 -9.53 -21.36
N LYS A 53 -0.55 -8.55 -22.24
CA LYS A 53 -1.21 -8.78 -23.53
C LYS A 53 -0.38 -9.69 -24.44
N ASP A 54 0.94 -9.50 -24.45
CA ASP A 54 1.87 -10.32 -25.22
C ASP A 54 1.93 -11.74 -24.66
N LEU A 55 2.02 -11.89 -23.34
CA LEU A 55 2.00 -13.20 -22.68
C LEU A 55 0.68 -13.96 -22.94
N ARG A 56 -0.47 -13.28 -22.86
CA ARG A 56 -1.77 -13.84 -23.24
C ARG A 56 -1.78 -14.27 -24.71
N SER A 57 -1.24 -13.45 -25.61
CA SER A 57 -1.16 -13.77 -27.04
C SER A 57 -0.30 -15.01 -27.28
N LEU A 58 0.85 -15.14 -26.61
CA LEU A 58 1.71 -16.32 -26.68
C LEU A 58 1.01 -17.58 -26.18
N CYS A 59 0.22 -17.49 -25.10
CA CYS A 59 -0.58 -18.60 -24.58
C CYS A 59 -1.65 -19.10 -25.57
N LEU A 60 -2.05 -18.28 -26.54
CA LEU A 60 -3.05 -18.64 -27.56
C LEU A 60 -2.41 -19.27 -28.82
N VAL A 61 -1.08 -19.22 -28.96
CA VAL A 61 -0.39 -19.74 -30.16
C VAL A 61 -0.43 -21.27 -30.24
N SER A 62 -0.22 -21.96 -29.11
CA SER A 62 -0.24 -23.44 -29.07
C SER A 62 -0.48 -23.97 -27.66
N THR A 63 -0.94 -25.23 -27.55
CA THR A 63 -1.09 -25.93 -26.27
C THR A 63 0.21 -26.01 -25.48
N ARG A 64 1.36 -26.18 -26.16
CA ARG A 64 2.67 -26.23 -25.51
C ARG A 64 2.99 -24.90 -24.82
N LEU A 65 2.84 -23.79 -25.54
CA LEU A 65 3.06 -22.45 -24.98
C LEU A 65 2.04 -22.13 -23.89
N ASN A 66 0.77 -22.53 -24.06
CA ASN A 66 -0.23 -22.38 -23.02
C ASN A 66 0.23 -23.05 -21.72
N ASN A 67 0.58 -24.34 -21.77
CA ASN A 67 0.99 -25.09 -20.58
C ASN A 67 2.25 -24.54 -19.92
N LEU A 68 3.22 -24.08 -20.70
CA LEU A 68 4.48 -23.52 -20.18
C LEU A 68 4.29 -22.14 -19.55
N LEU A 69 3.43 -21.30 -20.12
CA LEU A 69 3.31 -19.89 -19.74
C LEU A 69 2.16 -19.63 -18.77
N LYS A 70 1.23 -20.58 -18.61
CA LYS A 70 0.11 -20.47 -17.66
C LYS A 70 0.58 -20.15 -16.23
N PRO A 71 1.62 -20.81 -15.67
CA PRO A 71 2.11 -20.46 -14.34
C PRO A 71 2.56 -19.00 -14.25
N THR A 72 3.32 -18.53 -15.24
CA THR A 72 3.79 -17.13 -15.30
C THR A 72 2.63 -16.15 -15.46
N LEU A 73 1.63 -16.48 -16.29
CA LEU A 73 0.47 -15.63 -16.55
C LEU A 73 -0.42 -15.45 -15.34
N TYR A 74 -0.60 -16.49 -14.52
CA TYR A 74 -1.42 -16.47 -13.32
C TYR A 74 -0.63 -16.10 -12.05
N ARG A 75 0.70 -15.96 -12.13
CA ARG A 75 1.55 -15.65 -10.98
C ARG A 75 1.13 -14.38 -10.24
N ASN A 76 0.90 -13.32 -11.02
CA ASN A 76 0.51 -12.01 -10.54
C ASN A 76 -0.74 -11.57 -11.28
N ILE A 77 -1.88 -11.53 -10.60
CA ILE A 77 -3.15 -11.17 -11.23
C ILE A 77 -3.55 -9.74 -10.85
N CYS A 78 -4.11 -9.03 -11.82
CA CYS A 78 -4.82 -7.78 -11.59
C CYS A 78 -6.20 -7.93 -12.23
N VAL A 79 -7.22 -7.95 -11.38
CA VAL A 79 -8.62 -8.01 -11.78
C VAL A 79 -9.08 -6.59 -12.03
N ARG A 80 -9.73 -6.38 -13.17
CA ARG A 80 -10.25 -5.05 -13.51
C ARG A 80 -11.57 -4.81 -12.82
N LYS A 81 -11.86 -3.55 -12.50
CA LYS A 81 -13.16 -3.11 -11.99
C LYS A 81 -14.25 -3.47 -13.01
N ASP A 82 -15.40 -3.87 -12.49
CA ASP A 82 -16.52 -4.23 -13.35
C ASP A 82 -16.97 -3.04 -14.19
N GLY A 83 -17.22 -3.31 -15.47
CA GLY A 83 -17.79 -2.35 -16.39
C GLY A 83 -19.22 -2.72 -16.75
N PHE A 84 -19.96 -1.78 -17.33
CA PHE A 84 -21.38 -1.95 -17.73
C PHE A 84 -21.71 -3.22 -18.55
N ARG A 85 -20.71 -3.90 -19.14
CA ARG A 85 -20.85 -5.16 -19.91
C ARG A 85 -19.70 -6.15 -19.73
N ASN A 86 -18.83 -5.92 -18.75
CA ASN A 86 -17.65 -6.72 -18.54
C ASN A 86 -17.55 -7.05 -17.06
N HIS A 87 -17.54 -8.34 -16.75
CA HIS A 87 -17.41 -8.88 -15.40
C HIS A 87 -16.10 -9.69 -15.32
N PRO A 88 -14.94 -9.02 -15.18
CA PRO A 88 -13.64 -9.68 -15.17
C PRO A 88 -13.52 -10.70 -14.03
N GLN A 89 -14.13 -10.40 -12.89
CA GLN A 89 -14.14 -11.27 -11.70
C GLN A 89 -14.91 -12.56 -11.96
N ASP A 90 -16.11 -12.50 -12.53
CA ASP A 90 -16.89 -13.68 -12.92
C ASP A 90 -16.13 -14.58 -13.89
N ARG A 91 -15.43 -13.98 -14.87
CA ARG A 91 -14.61 -14.75 -15.83
C ARG A 91 -13.42 -15.43 -15.16
N LEU A 92 -12.83 -14.76 -14.17
CA LEU A 92 -11.74 -15.33 -13.39
C LEU A 92 -12.25 -16.48 -12.51
N ASN A 93 -13.37 -16.29 -11.82
CA ASN A 93 -14.04 -17.31 -11.03
C ASN A 93 -14.39 -18.54 -11.88
N TRP A 94 -14.97 -18.33 -13.07
CA TRP A 94 -15.22 -19.39 -14.03
C TRP A 94 -13.92 -20.11 -14.43
N SER A 95 -12.80 -19.39 -14.60
CA SER A 95 -11.52 -20.02 -14.90
C SER A 95 -11.04 -20.92 -13.76
N PHE A 96 -11.21 -20.50 -12.49
CA PHE A 96 -10.88 -21.30 -11.32
C PHE A 96 -11.78 -22.52 -11.16
N GLU A 97 -13.07 -22.41 -11.48
CA GLU A 97 -14.00 -23.54 -11.47
C GLU A 97 -13.62 -24.61 -12.51
N ASN A 98 -13.16 -24.18 -13.69
CA ASN A 98 -12.76 -25.10 -14.77
C ASN A 98 -11.35 -25.69 -14.59
N ASP A 99 -10.44 -24.96 -13.94
CA ASP A 99 -9.11 -25.44 -13.61
C ASP A 99 -8.65 -24.94 -12.23
N PRO A 100 -8.99 -25.67 -11.15
CA PRO A 100 -8.64 -25.28 -9.79
C PRO A 100 -7.13 -25.15 -9.53
N LYS A 101 -6.27 -25.81 -10.34
CA LYS A 101 -4.81 -25.70 -10.21
C LYS A 101 -4.28 -24.30 -10.46
N LEU A 102 -5.09 -23.43 -11.07
CA LEU A 102 -4.75 -22.04 -11.29
C LEU A 102 -4.46 -21.29 -9.99
N GLU A 103 -5.15 -21.66 -8.90
CA GLU A 103 -4.95 -21.04 -7.58
C GLU A 103 -3.53 -21.29 -7.05
N GLU A 104 -2.94 -22.44 -7.37
CA GLU A 104 -1.59 -22.79 -6.94
C GLU A 104 -0.51 -21.89 -7.57
N TYR A 105 -0.79 -21.26 -8.71
CA TYR A 105 0.17 -20.39 -9.37
C TYR A 105 0.17 -18.97 -8.82
N ILE A 106 -0.92 -18.54 -8.19
CA ILE A 106 -1.11 -17.14 -7.77
C ILE A 106 -0.28 -16.85 -6.51
N ILE A 107 0.65 -15.92 -6.64
CA ILE A 107 1.50 -15.41 -5.55
C ILE A 107 1.06 -14.01 -5.14
N SER A 108 0.47 -13.25 -6.06
CA SER A 108 -0.14 -11.98 -5.75
C SER A 108 -1.38 -11.66 -6.55
N ALA A 109 -2.23 -10.83 -5.95
CA ALA A 109 -3.46 -10.38 -6.58
C ALA A 109 -3.77 -8.92 -6.23
N ILE A 110 -4.22 -8.16 -7.23
CA ILE A 110 -4.93 -6.90 -7.05
C ILE A 110 -6.37 -7.14 -7.47
N VAL A 111 -7.30 -6.95 -6.55
CA VAL A 111 -8.73 -7.25 -6.75
C VAL A 111 -9.60 -6.07 -6.32
N PRO A 112 -10.51 -5.60 -7.18
CA PRO A 112 -11.53 -4.66 -6.78
C PRO A 112 -12.55 -5.41 -5.90
N CYS A 113 -12.91 -4.78 -4.81
CA CYS A 113 -13.99 -5.17 -3.92
C CYS A 113 -15.19 -4.31 -4.29
N ASN A 114 -16.30 -4.91 -4.72
CA ASN A 114 -17.52 -4.17 -5.03
C ASN A 114 -18.26 -3.84 -3.72
N HIS A 115 -17.58 -3.13 -2.82
CA HIS A 115 -17.96 -2.76 -1.45
C HIS A 115 -17.88 -3.88 -0.39
N SER A 116 -18.01 -5.17 -0.75
CA SER A 116 -18.03 -6.26 0.23
C SER A 116 -16.90 -7.28 0.09
N ILE A 117 -16.29 -7.65 1.22
CA ILE A 117 -15.22 -8.66 1.28
C ILE A 117 -15.72 -10.03 0.81
N SER A 118 -17.02 -10.28 0.89
CA SER A 118 -17.66 -11.51 0.40
C SER A 118 -17.38 -11.79 -1.09
N ASP A 119 -17.06 -10.76 -1.88
CA ASP A 119 -16.71 -10.91 -3.29
C ASP A 119 -15.30 -11.48 -3.50
N VAL A 120 -14.39 -11.20 -2.55
CA VAL A 120 -12.94 -11.40 -2.74
C VAL A 120 -12.28 -12.24 -1.63
N TYR A 121 -13.01 -12.65 -0.59
CA TYR A 121 -12.43 -13.38 0.55
C TYR A 121 -11.65 -14.63 0.09
N ARG A 122 -12.14 -15.38 -0.92
CA ARG A 122 -11.50 -16.60 -1.45
C ARG A 122 -9.99 -16.43 -1.73
N PHE A 123 -9.54 -15.26 -2.17
CA PHE A 123 -8.14 -14.99 -2.48
C PHE A 123 -7.21 -15.18 -1.27
N PHE A 124 -7.70 -15.01 -0.04
CA PHE A 124 -6.92 -15.23 1.19
C PHE A 124 -6.50 -16.70 1.39
N TRP A 125 -7.20 -17.67 0.80
CA TRP A 125 -6.92 -19.10 0.98
C TRP A 125 -6.21 -19.75 -0.21
N PHE A 126 -5.77 -18.98 -1.19
CA PHE A 126 -4.90 -19.53 -2.23
C PHE A 126 -3.59 -20.01 -1.59
N PRO A 127 -3.11 -21.22 -1.93
CA PRO A 127 -2.08 -21.89 -1.13
C PRO A 127 -0.72 -21.17 -1.16
N ASN A 128 -0.46 -20.39 -2.22
CA ASN A 128 0.82 -19.69 -2.43
C ASN A 128 0.69 -18.17 -2.45
N ILE A 129 -0.49 -17.59 -2.12
CA ILE A 129 -0.66 -16.14 -2.08
C ILE A 129 0.22 -15.55 -0.97
N GLN A 130 0.92 -14.46 -1.29
CA GLN A 130 1.80 -13.75 -0.36
C GLN A 130 1.44 -12.28 -0.27
N ALA A 131 0.98 -11.68 -1.37
CA ALA A 131 0.57 -10.29 -1.45
C ALA A 131 -0.86 -10.16 -1.99
N LEU A 132 -1.72 -9.45 -1.28
CA LEU A 132 -3.09 -9.20 -1.70
C LEU A 132 -3.39 -7.70 -1.58
N SER A 133 -3.89 -7.10 -2.67
CA SER A 133 -4.37 -5.73 -2.68
C SER A 133 -5.87 -5.75 -2.96
N ILE A 134 -6.64 -5.14 -2.06
CA ILE A 134 -8.09 -5.08 -2.10
C ILE A 134 -8.47 -3.61 -2.21
N LEU A 135 -9.26 -3.25 -3.22
CA LEU A 135 -9.68 -1.87 -3.45
C LEU A 135 -11.16 -1.71 -3.11
N GLY A 136 -11.53 -0.74 -2.26
CA GLY A 136 -12.94 -0.43 -1.97
C GLY A 136 -13.60 -1.38 -0.97
N PHE A 137 -12.85 -1.91 0.00
CA PHE A 137 -13.39 -2.72 1.09
C PHE A 137 -14.13 -1.83 2.10
N ASN A 138 -15.46 -1.95 2.16
CA ASN A 138 -16.35 -1.02 2.85
C ASN A 138 -17.44 -1.72 3.67
N ASP A 139 -17.23 -2.97 4.09
CA ASP A 139 -18.24 -3.67 4.88
C ASP A 139 -18.47 -3.00 6.25
N TRP A 140 -19.74 -2.94 6.63
CA TRP A 140 -20.18 -2.41 7.93
C TRP A 140 -20.16 -3.49 9.01
N GLU A 141 -20.54 -4.70 8.61
CA GLU A 141 -20.69 -5.85 9.49
C GLU A 141 -19.63 -6.89 9.11
N PRO A 142 -19.13 -7.67 10.08
CA PRO A 142 -18.17 -8.73 9.81
C PRO A 142 -18.79 -9.83 8.94
N LEU A 143 -17.96 -10.44 8.09
CA LEU A 143 -18.34 -11.63 7.35
C LEU A 143 -18.49 -12.81 8.33
N GLU A 144 -19.69 -13.38 8.41
CA GLU A 144 -19.96 -14.51 9.30
C GLU A 144 -19.51 -15.84 8.68
N PHE A 145 -18.79 -16.63 9.47
CA PHE A 145 -18.44 -18.02 9.17
C PHE A 145 -19.09 -18.96 10.18
N GLU A 146 -19.27 -20.23 9.82
CA GLU A 146 -19.82 -21.24 10.75
C GLU A 146 -18.91 -21.46 11.97
N ASP A 147 -17.60 -21.28 11.80
CA ASP A 147 -16.58 -21.37 12.85
C ASP A 147 -15.36 -20.48 12.57
N ASP A 148 -14.44 -20.43 13.55
CA ASP A 148 -13.19 -19.64 13.49
C ASP A 148 -12.03 -20.39 12.81
N SER A 149 -12.29 -21.48 12.07
CA SER A 149 -11.23 -22.30 11.44
C SER A 149 -10.38 -21.55 10.42
N HIS A 150 -10.88 -20.41 9.96
CA HIS A 150 -10.30 -19.57 8.94
C HIS A 150 -9.30 -18.53 9.52
N VAL A 151 -9.38 -18.26 10.82
CA VAL A 151 -8.53 -17.29 11.53
C VAL A 151 -7.07 -17.77 11.58
N GLY A 152 -6.14 -16.90 11.21
CA GLY A 152 -4.70 -17.18 11.26
C GLY A 152 -4.27 -18.33 10.35
N THR A 153 -4.97 -18.54 9.24
CA THR A 153 -4.66 -19.62 8.27
C THR A 153 -4.17 -19.11 6.93
N SER A 154 -4.45 -17.85 6.60
CA SER A 154 -4.05 -17.29 5.32
C SER A 154 -2.52 -17.12 5.24
N PRO A 155 -1.89 -17.50 4.11
CA PRO A 155 -0.46 -17.30 3.89
C PRO A 155 -0.10 -15.87 3.46
N VAL A 156 -1.08 -14.96 3.34
CA VAL A 156 -0.83 -13.55 3.01
C VAL A 156 0.11 -12.92 4.05
N THR A 157 1.20 -12.34 3.58
CA THR A 157 2.19 -11.62 4.40
C THR A 157 2.19 -10.11 4.12
N ALA A 158 1.69 -9.70 2.96
CA ALA A 158 1.55 -8.30 2.56
C ALA A 158 0.11 -8.04 2.14
N LEU A 159 -0.55 -7.11 2.82
CA LEU A 159 -1.93 -6.72 2.55
C LEU A 159 -1.97 -5.23 2.22
N ASN A 160 -2.64 -4.86 1.13
CA ASN A 160 -2.91 -3.48 0.80
C ASN A 160 -4.43 -3.30 0.76
N LEU A 161 -4.98 -2.54 1.71
CA LEU A 161 -6.38 -2.15 1.76
C LEU A 161 -6.45 -0.73 1.23
N ILE A 162 -6.80 -0.61 -0.04
CA ILE A 162 -6.84 0.66 -0.77
C ILE A 162 -8.26 1.18 -0.80
N ASP A 163 -8.45 2.49 -0.58
CA ASP A 163 -9.78 3.09 -0.51
C ASP A 163 -10.69 2.33 0.48
N CYS A 164 -10.16 2.04 1.67
CA CYS A 164 -10.78 1.16 2.64
C CYS A 164 -11.58 1.95 3.68
N GLY A 165 -12.89 1.72 3.69
CA GLY A 165 -13.85 2.27 4.63
C GLY A 165 -14.59 1.21 5.44
N ALA A 166 -14.02 0.02 5.62
CA ALA A 166 -14.63 -1.01 6.46
C ALA A 166 -14.66 -0.62 7.95
N HIS A 167 -15.78 -0.90 8.61
CA HIS A 167 -15.95 -0.66 10.05
C HIS A 167 -15.03 -1.55 10.90
N GLU A 168 -14.82 -1.17 12.17
CA GLU A 168 -13.86 -1.81 13.08
C GLU A 168 -14.02 -3.34 13.14
N GLU A 169 -15.24 -3.86 13.28
CA GLU A 169 -15.49 -5.31 13.39
C GLU A 169 -15.24 -6.05 12.07
N ALA A 170 -15.65 -5.47 10.95
CA ALA A 170 -15.38 -6.01 9.62
C ALA A 170 -13.87 -6.02 9.31
N LEU A 171 -13.19 -4.91 9.61
CA LEU A 171 -11.75 -4.78 9.44
C LEU A 171 -10.99 -5.75 10.36
N ALA A 172 -11.39 -5.88 11.62
CA ALA A 172 -10.80 -6.84 12.56
C ALA A 172 -10.95 -8.28 12.08
N THR A 173 -12.10 -8.61 11.48
CA THR A 173 -12.35 -9.93 10.90
C THR A 173 -11.36 -10.22 9.79
N VAL A 174 -11.21 -9.33 8.80
CA VAL A 174 -10.28 -9.52 7.68
C VAL A 174 -8.82 -9.59 8.16
N LEU A 175 -8.44 -8.71 9.09
CA LEU A 175 -7.10 -8.71 9.67
C LEU A 175 -6.83 -9.92 10.56
N SER A 176 -7.83 -10.68 10.98
CA SER A 176 -7.62 -11.93 11.72
C SER A 176 -7.21 -13.11 10.82
N TRP A 177 -7.43 -13.03 9.50
CA TRP A 177 -7.21 -14.17 8.59
C TRP A 177 -5.73 -14.48 8.32
N PRO A 178 -4.84 -13.49 8.10
CA PRO A 178 -3.40 -13.73 7.94
C PRO A 178 -2.77 -14.37 9.19
N THR A 179 -1.91 -15.36 8.98
CA THR A 179 -1.19 -16.03 10.09
C THR A 179 -0.17 -15.09 10.75
N ALA A 180 0.54 -14.30 9.95
CA ALA A 180 1.60 -13.41 10.39
C ALA A 180 1.77 -12.30 9.34
N LEU A 181 0.97 -11.24 9.45
CA LEU A 181 1.07 -10.12 8.54
C LEU A 181 2.38 -9.35 8.81
N GLU A 182 3.19 -9.15 7.76
CA GLU A 182 4.48 -8.46 7.84
C GLU A 182 4.40 -7.04 7.27
N VAL A 183 3.55 -6.82 6.25
CA VAL A 183 3.38 -5.53 5.57
C VAL A 183 1.91 -5.19 5.44
N LEU A 184 1.55 -3.97 5.84
CA LEU A 184 0.22 -3.41 5.64
C LEU A 184 0.30 -2.04 4.99
N HIS A 185 -0.44 -1.84 3.90
CA HIS A 185 -0.83 -0.51 3.43
C HIS A 185 -2.32 -0.35 3.69
N TYR A 186 -2.68 0.60 4.55
CA TYR A 186 -4.05 1.01 4.80
C TYR A 186 -4.25 2.42 4.24
N ASP A 187 -5.07 2.53 3.21
CA ASP A 187 -5.49 3.80 2.62
C ASP A 187 -6.92 4.08 3.08
N ALA A 188 -7.05 4.98 4.05
CA ALA A 188 -8.29 5.19 4.79
C ALA A 188 -9.29 6.01 3.96
N ASN A 189 -10.47 5.44 3.64
CA ASN A 189 -11.59 6.18 3.05
C ASN A 189 -12.68 6.41 4.10
N GLN A 190 -13.06 7.68 4.28
CA GLN A 190 -14.14 8.11 5.18
C GLN A 190 -15.42 8.59 4.49
N GLY A 191 -15.46 8.66 3.15
CA GLY A 191 -16.65 9.12 2.43
C GLY A 191 -17.92 8.34 2.77
N GLU A 192 -17.78 7.08 3.22
CA GLU A 192 -18.89 6.22 3.68
C GLU A 192 -19.23 6.39 5.18
N TRP A 193 -18.42 7.13 5.94
CA TRP A 193 -18.49 7.25 7.41
C TRP A 193 -19.08 8.61 7.81
N ASP A 194 -18.83 9.65 7.01
CA ASP A 194 -19.53 10.93 7.05
C ASP A 194 -20.90 10.83 6.35
N GLY A 195 -21.75 10.00 6.93
CA GLY A 195 -22.98 9.55 6.28
C GLY A 195 -24.08 9.15 7.26
N HIS A 196 -24.34 9.94 8.30
CA HIS A 196 -25.58 9.78 9.07
C HIS A 196 -26.48 11.02 9.02
N TYR A 197 -27.55 10.88 8.24
CA TYR A 197 -28.81 11.58 8.44
C TYR A 197 -29.53 10.99 9.67
N GLY A 198 -29.30 11.51 10.88
CA GLY A 198 -30.01 11.04 12.09
C GLY A 198 -29.45 11.51 13.44
N ASP A 199 -30.01 10.95 14.53
CA ASP A 199 -29.72 11.32 15.94
C ASP A 199 -28.71 10.38 16.65
N GLU A 200 -28.17 9.34 15.99
CA GLU A 200 -27.19 8.43 16.60
C GLU A 200 -25.74 8.93 16.40
N PRO A 201 -24.87 8.86 17.42
CA PRO A 201 -23.47 9.23 17.27
C PRO A 201 -22.80 8.27 16.27
N ALA A 202 -22.21 8.82 15.21
CA ALA A 202 -21.51 8.04 14.20
C ALA A 202 -20.43 7.16 14.85
N LYS A 203 -20.42 5.87 14.51
CA LYS A 203 -19.29 4.98 14.80
C LYS A 203 -18.14 5.35 13.85
N SER A 204 -17.47 6.46 14.12
CA SER A 204 -16.45 7.01 13.24
C SER A 204 -15.15 6.19 13.26
N TRP A 205 -14.39 6.27 12.17
CA TRP A 205 -13.07 5.67 12.07
C TRP A 205 -12.17 6.43 13.00
N THR A 206 -11.38 5.72 13.79
CA THR A 206 -10.37 6.34 14.64
C THR A 206 -9.07 5.56 14.52
N CYS A 207 -7.94 6.27 14.69
CA CYS A 207 -6.64 5.62 14.81
C CYS A 207 -6.64 4.55 15.91
N ALA A 208 -7.34 4.79 17.02
CA ALA A 208 -7.48 3.83 18.11
C ALA A 208 -8.23 2.55 17.70
N ALA A 209 -9.33 2.67 16.94
CA ALA A 209 -10.06 1.52 16.39
C ALA A 209 -9.16 0.72 15.43
N PHE A 210 -8.50 1.41 14.50
CA PHE A 210 -7.55 0.78 13.59
C PHE A 210 -6.41 0.06 14.32
N VAL A 211 -5.83 0.66 15.36
CA VAL A 211 -4.77 0.01 16.16
C VAL A 211 -5.28 -1.23 16.90
N ARG A 212 -6.54 -1.23 17.36
CA ARG A 212 -7.15 -2.42 17.99
C ARG A 212 -7.28 -3.57 17.00
N THR A 213 -7.68 -3.31 15.76
CA THR A 213 -7.78 -4.37 14.73
C THR A 213 -6.42 -4.99 14.38
N LEU A 214 -5.33 -4.25 14.59
CA LEU A 214 -3.96 -4.70 14.31
C LEU A 214 -3.27 -5.46 15.45
N GLN A 215 -3.87 -5.53 16.64
CA GLN A 215 -3.24 -6.16 17.81
C GLN A 215 -2.71 -7.59 17.58
N PRO A 216 -3.37 -8.47 16.79
CA PRO A 216 -2.84 -9.80 16.49
C PRO A 216 -1.45 -9.78 15.81
N HIS A 217 -1.13 -8.71 15.09
CA HIS A 217 0.10 -8.59 14.28
C HIS A 217 1.19 -7.73 14.92
N LYS A 218 1.02 -7.27 16.17
CA LYS A 218 1.99 -6.35 16.81
C LYS A 218 3.43 -6.89 16.91
N ALA A 219 3.59 -8.22 16.88
CA ALA A 219 4.88 -8.91 16.93
C ALA A 219 5.41 -9.32 15.54
N THR A 220 4.64 -9.13 14.47
CA THR A 220 4.98 -9.58 13.11
C THR A 220 5.02 -8.44 12.10
N LEU A 221 4.22 -7.40 12.29
CA LEU A 221 4.12 -6.26 11.37
C LEU A 221 5.42 -5.45 11.38
N ARG A 222 6.09 -5.41 10.22
CA ARG A 222 7.39 -4.76 10.00
C ARG A 222 7.26 -3.45 9.26
N GLU A 223 6.31 -3.36 8.35
CA GLU A 223 6.03 -2.16 7.57
C GLU A 223 4.55 -1.79 7.64
N LEU A 224 4.29 -0.54 8.00
CA LEU A 224 2.96 0.07 7.97
C LEU A 224 3.00 1.30 7.08
N THR A 225 2.11 1.34 6.09
CA THR A 225 1.79 2.53 5.31
C THR A 225 0.38 2.96 5.65
N LEU A 226 0.20 4.18 6.13
CA LEU A 226 -1.09 4.77 6.46
C LEU A 226 -1.28 6.05 5.66
N SER A 227 -2.18 6.00 4.68
CA SER A 227 -2.51 7.10 3.77
C SER A 227 -4.01 7.36 3.78
N ARG A 228 -4.44 8.37 3.03
CA ARG A 228 -5.83 8.60 2.65
C ARG A 228 -5.90 9.13 1.22
N PRO A 229 -7.03 8.93 0.51
CA PRO A 229 -7.30 9.64 -0.73
C PRO A 229 -7.18 11.15 -0.54
N TRP A 230 -6.80 11.86 -1.61
CA TRP A 230 -6.78 13.33 -1.60
C TRP A 230 -8.14 13.89 -1.17
N LEU A 231 -8.11 14.98 -0.40
CA LEU A 231 -9.26 15.62 0.25
C LEU A 231 -10.40 15.98 -0.74
N VAL A 232 -11.24 15.00 -1.12
CA VAL A 232 -12.52 15.25 -1.80
C VAL A 232 -13.62 15.55 -0.78
N HIS A 233 -13.43 15.12 0.47
CA HIS A 233 -14.39 15.27 1.58
C HIS A 233 -13.64 15.67 2.87
N GLU A 234 -14.08 16.78 3.49
CA GLU A 234 -13.68 17.19 4.84
C GLU A 234 -14.25 16.17 5.84
N GLY A 235 -13.42 15.38 6.51
CA GLY A 235 -13.93 14.32 7.39
C GLY A 235 -12.90 13.66 8.29
N LEU A 236 -11.69 13.42 7.77
CA LEU A 236 -10.54 12.92 8.53
C LEU A 236 -9.92 14.04 9.40
N GLY A 237 -10.77 14.92 9.94
CA GLY A 237 -10.39 15.96 10.88
C GLY A 237 -9.82 15.32 12.12
N ASN A 238 -8.63 15.82 12.51
CA ASN A 238 -7.83 15.51 13.69
C ASN A 238 -8.53 14.52 14.65
N GLY A 239 -8.35 13.22 14.39
CA GLY A 239 -8.60 12.20 15.40
C GLY A 239 -7.47 12.20 16.42
N PRO A 240 -7.55 11.39 17.49
CA PRO A 240 -6.37 11.14 18.30
C PRO A 240 -5.25 10.57 17.42
N ARG A 241 -4.00 10.95 17.70
CA ARG A 241 -2.84 10.38 17.03
C ARG A 241 -2.83 8.86 17.10
N ILE A 242 -2.24 8.24 16.09
CA ILE A 242 -2.06 6.79 16.09
C ILE A 242 -1.10 6.36 17.19
N ASP A 243 -1.47 5.29 17.91
CA ASP A 243 -0.64 4.69 18.94
C ASP A 243 -0.03 3.35 18.51
N LEU A 244 1.26 3.35 18.23
CA LEU A 244 2.02 2.20 17.73
C LEU A 244 3.11 1.75 18.71
N HIS A 245 3.12 2.23 19.95
CA HIS A 245 4.23 2.00 20.90
C HIS A 245 4.52 0.50 21.13
N ASP A 246 3.48 -0.33 21.12
CA ASP A 246 3.53 -1.77 21.37
C ASP A 246 3.94 -2.62 20.15
N PHE A 247 4.10 -2.02 18.97
CA PHE A 247 4.44 -2.72 17.73
C PHE A 247 5.94 -2.98 17.63
N THR A 248 6.42 -3.92 18.44
CA THR A 248 7.85 -4.22 18.62
C THR A 248 8.61 -4.72 17.39
N ALA A 249 7.89 -5.18 16.36
CA ALA A 249 8.50 -5.61 15.09
C ALA A 249 8.52 -4.51 14.02
N LEU A 250 7.84 -3.38 14.26
CA LEU A 250 7.67 -2.33 13.26
C LEU A 250 8.97 -1.55 13.08
N THR A 251 9.57 -1.68 11.90
CA THR A 251 10.83 -1.01 11.54
C THR A 251 10.62 0.13 10.55
N THR A 252 9.55 0.09 9.78
CA THR A 252 9.25 1.10 8.75
C THR A 252 7.84 1.63 8.92
N LEU A 253 7.70 2.93 9.10
CA LEU A 253 6.42 3.63 9.12
C LEU A 253 6.38 4.66 7.99
N ARG A 254 5.32 4.60 7.19
CA ARG A 254 5.01 5.61 6.17
C ARG A 254 3.63 6.15 6.47
N ILE A 255 3.50 7.44 6.70
CA ILE A 255 2.30 7.96 7.33
C ILE A 255 2.00 9.39 6.87
N TYR A 256 0.72 9.72 6.73
CA TYR A 256 0.31 11.11 6.57
C TYR A 256 0.37 11.82 7.91
N GLN A 257 0.84 13.08 7.92
CA GLN A 257 1.10 13.84 9.14
C GLN A 257 -0.12 13.89 10.06
N VAL A 258 -1.32 14.01 9.51
CA VAL A 258 -2.58 14.08 10.26
C VAL A 258 -2.78 12.89 11.22
N PHE A 259 -2.36 11.68 10.82
CA PHE A 259 -2.47 10.49 11.66
C PHE A 259 -1.36 10.40 12.71
N LEU A 260 -0.19 10.95 12.40
CA LEU A 260 0.97 10.94 13.28
C LEU A 260 0.80 11.93 14.45
N CYS A 261 0.30 13.13 14.15
CA CYS A 261 0.18 14.21 15.13
C CYS A 261 -1.20 14.25 15.80
N GLY A 262 -2.29 13.99 15.05
CA GLY A 262 -3.65 14.03 15.57
C GLY A 262 -4.09 15.44 16.04
N VAL A 263 -5.02 15.49 17.00
CA VAL A 263 -5.39 16.73 17.73
C VAL A 263 -4.42 17.12 18.82
N GLU A 264 -3.56 16.18 19.23
CA GLU A 264 -2.68 16.35 20.36
C GLU A 264 -1.48 17.23 20.03
N ASP A 265 -0.70 17.57 21.06
CA ASP A 265 0.54 18.32 20.90
C ASP A 265 1.52 17.55 20.00
N SER A 266 1.90 18.14 18.86
CA SER A 266 2.82 17.55 17.90
C SER A 266 4.21 17.34 18.49
N LEU A 267 4.62 18.11 19.51
CA LEU A 267 5.86 17.88 20.27
C LEU A 267 5.92 16.50 20.93
N GLU A 268 4.77 15.89 21.20
CA GLU A 268 4.65 14.61 21.88
C GLU A 268 4.38 13.43 20.91
N ALA A 269 4.38 13.67 19.59
CA ALA A 269 4.10 12.63 18.58
C ALA A 269 5.10 11.46 18.63
N TRP A 270 6.31 11.68 19.15
CA TRP A 270 7.31 10.63 19.35
C TRP A 270 6.88 9.55 20.35
N SER A 271 5.97 9.88 21.28
CA SER A 271 5.58 8.99 22.38
C SER A 271 4.77 7.78 21.92
N SER A 272 4.10 7.89 20.78
CA SER A 272 3.31 6.82 20.18
C SER A 272 4.09 5.96 19.18
N LEU A 273 5.34 6.32 18.86
CA LEU A 273 6.16 5.59 17.91
C LEU A 273 6.86 4.40 18.59
N PRO A 274 6.96 3.23 17.91
CA PRO A 274 7.61 2.06 18.49
C PRO A 274 9.13 2.25 18.56
N ARG A 275 9.74 1.72 19.63
CA ARG A 275 11.20 1.79 19.83
C ARG A 275 12.01 1.09 18.73
N SER A 276 11.40 0.13 18.04
CA SER A 276 12.00 -0.65 16.94
C SER A 276 12.11 0.12 15.62
N LEU A 277 11.50 1.31 15.53
CA LEU A 277 11.40 2.07 14.30
C LEU A 277 12.80 2.46 13.78
N GLU A 278 13.09 2.12 12.52
CA GLU A 278 14.34 2.42 11.83
C GLU A 278 14.16 3.52 10.77
N ARG A 279 12.99 3.56 10.13
CA ARG A 279 12.65 4.49 9.05
C ARG A 279 11.25 5.10 9.25
N LEU A 280 11.16 6.41 9.12
CA LEU A 280 9.92 7.18 9.15
C LEU A 280 9.80 8.00 7.86
N ASP A 281 8.78 7.73 7.05
CA ASP A 281 8.44 8.54 5.88
C ASP A 281 7.13 9.30 6.18
N VAL A 282 7.14 10.63 6.13
CA VAL A 282 5.98 11.50 6.45
C VAL A 282 5.55 12.26 5.21
N PHE A 283 4.23 12.30 4.96
CA PHE A 283 3.65 13.15 3.92
C PHE A 283 2.69 14.16 4.56
N TYR A 284 2.88 15.43 4.23
CA TYR A 284 1.96 16.50 4.60
C TYR A 284 0.92 16.59 3.49
N ASP A 285 -0.31 16.22 3.78
CA ASP A 285 -1.38 16.17 2.78
C ASP A 285 -2.39 17.31 2.93
N ASP A 286 -2.22 18.15 3.96
CA ASP A 286 -3.07 19.30 4.27
C ASP A 286 -2.21 20.53 4.58
N SER A 287 -1.79 21.22 3.52
CA SER A 287 -0.99 22.45 3.60
C SER A 287 -1.76 23.67 4.10
N ASP A 288 -3.09 23.58 4.15
CA ASP A 288 -3.95 24.68 4.58
C ASP A 288 -4.12 24.70 6.11
N LEU A 289 -4.00 23.53 6.77
CA LEU A 289 -4.14 23.41 8.22
C LEU A 289 -2.82 23.38 9.00
N THR A 290 -1.74 22.88 8.39
CA THR A 290 -0.45 22.73 9.08
C THR A 290 0.68 23.05 8.13
N ARG A 291 1.43 24.12 8.45
CA ARG A 291 2.66 24.44 7.74
C ARG A 291 3.83 23.61 8.26
N PHE A 292 4.66 23.10 7.36
CA PHE A 292 5.81 22.29 7.69
C PHE A 292 6.83 23.02 8.59
N ASP A 293 7.04 24.32 8.36
CA ASP A 293 8.02 25.14 9.09
C ASP A 293 7.57 25.51 10.52
N GLU A 294 6.26 25.46 10.77
CA GLU A 294 5.63 25.66 12.08
C GLU A 294 5.46 24.34 12.86
N ASP A 295 5.65 23.18 12.22
CA ASP A 295 5.41 21.88 12.85
C ASP A 295 6.55 21.47 13.80
N ASP A 296 6.24 21.52 15.09
CA ASP A 296 7.15 21.19 16.17
C ASP A 296 7.44 19.68 16.31
N PHE A 297 6.78 18.79 15.55
CA PHE A 297 6.96 17.34 15.69
C PHE A 297 8.42 16.90 15.52
N LEU A 298 9.17 17.50 14.59
CA LEU A 298 10.58 17.18 14.36
C LEU A 298 11.43 17.51 15.58
N ARG A 299 11.13 18.61 16.28
CA ARG A 299 11.85 19.00 17.49
C ARG A 299 11.60 18.00 18.60
N GLY A 300 10.34 17.61 18.79
CA GLY A 300 9.95 16.56 19.74
C GLY A 300 10.65 15.23 19.45
N LEU A 301 10.62 14.79 18.19
CA LEU A 301 11.26 13.58 17.69
C LEU A 301 12.77 13.58 17.99
N LEU A 302 13.47 14.65 17.64
CA LEU A 302 14.92 14.75 17.83
C LEU A 302 15.33 14.84 19.30
N ALA A 303 14.55 15.55 20.13
CA ALA A 303 14.80 15.66 21.56
C ALA A 303 14.75 14.30 22.27
N HIS A 304 13.85 13.42 21.83
CA HIS A 304 13.59 12.13 22.47
C HIS A 304 14.21 10.93 21.73
N LYS A 305 14.81 11.16 20.55
CA LYS A 305 15.37 10.10 19.70
C LYS A 305 16.27 9.13 20.45
N LYS A 306 17.20 9.65 21.26
CA LYS A 306 18.19 8.81 21.96
C LYS A 306 17.55 7.82 22.92
N ASP A 307 16.54 8.26 23.66
CA ASP A 307 15.98 7.49 24.78
C ASP A 307 14.77 6.65 24.34
N HIS A 308 14.02 7.12 23.35
CA HIS A 308 12.76 6.51 22.89
C HIS A 308 12.84 5.87 21.51
N LEU A 309 13.64 6.41 20.58
CA LEU A 309 13.74 5.91 19.19
C LEU A 309 15.20 5.60 18.81
N PRO A 310 15.88 4.73 19.58
CA PRO A 310 17.32 4.52 19.45
C PRO A 310 17.73 3.96 18.08
N HIS A 311 16.81 3.29 17.39
CA HIS A 311 17.04 2.65 16.11
C HIS A 311 16.68 3.51 14.90
N LEU A 312 16.06 4.67 15.10
CA LEU A 312 15.66 5.57 14.01
C LEU A 312 16.91 6.12 13.31
N ARG A 313 17.00 5.86 12.01
CA ARG A 313 18.14 6.24 11.16
C ARG A 313 17.74 7.16 10.03
N THR A 314 16.54 6.98 9.48
CA THR A 314 16.09 7.71 8.29
C THR A 314 14.76 8.37 8.56
N VAL A 315 14.68 9.67 8.28
CA VAL A 315 13.43 10.43 8.25
C VAL A 315 13.30 11.07 6.87
N SER A 316 12.26 10.73 6.13
CA SER A 316 11.93 11.37 4.86
C SER A 316 10.64 12.15 5.01
N ILE A 317 10.59 13.38 4.53
CA ILE A 317 9.42 14.24 4.60
C ILE A 317 9.12 14.78 3.22
N HIS A 318 7.86 14.75 2.85
CA HIS A 318 7.39 15.40 1.64
C HIS A 318 6.20 16.31 1.98
N SER A 319 6.24 17.56 1.55
CA SER A 319 5.14 18.51 1.68
C SER A 319 4.85 19.20 0.34
N PRO A 320 3.58 19.30 -0.09
CA PRO A 320 3.18 20.05 -1.28
C PRO A 320 3.34 21.57 -1.11
N GLU A 321 3.63 22.04 0.11
CA GLU A 321 3.83 23.45 0.42
C GLU A 321 4.92 24.09 -0.44
N GLN A 322 4.68 25.37 -0.76
CA GLN A 322 5.69 26.29 -1.25
C GLN A 322 5.97 27.25 -0.11
N THR A 323 7.20 27.26 0.42
CA THR A 323 7.58 28.21 1.46
C THR A 323 7.57 29.61 0.87
N CYS A 324 6.96 30.57 1.58
CA CYS A 324 6.94 31.97 1.19
C CYS A 324 8.02 32.69 2.00
N ASP A 325 8.93 33.39 1.33
CA ASP A 325 9.87 34.26 2.01
C ASP A 325 9.11 35.50 2.52
N ASP A 326 8.92 35.60 3.84
CA ASP A 326 8.20 36.68 4.50
C ASP A 326 8.82 38.08 4.24
N ASP A 327 10.10 38.15 3.87
CA ASP A 327 10.78 39.42 3.58
C ASP A 327 10.61 39.87 2.12
N THR A 328 10.35 38.95 1.20
CA THR A 328 10.28 39.24 -0.25
C THR A 328 8.91 38.96 -0.89
N GLU A 329 8.00 38.29 -0.18
CA GLU A 329 6.75 37.72 -0.71
C GLU A 329 6.96 36.81 -1.94
N GLU A 330 8.18 36.32 -2.16
CA GLU A 330 8.50 35.37 -3.22
C GLU A 330 8.39 33.94 -2.69
N PHE A 331 7.78 33.05 -3.49
CA PHE A 331 7.77 31.62 -3.19
C PHE A 331 9.18 31.04 -3.40
N GLU A 332 9.74 30.42 -2.35
CA GLU A 332 11.04 29.77 -2.40
C GLU A 332 11.03 28.53 -3.30
N SER A 333 12.24 28.05 -3.59
CA SER A 333 12.48 26.95 -4.53
C SER A 333 11.76 25.67 -4.12
N THR A 334 10.91 25.17 -5.01
CA THR A 334 10.45 23.78 -5.05
C THR A 334 11.64 22.83 -5.21
N GLY A 335 11.64 21.72 -4.49
CA GLY A 335 12.71 20.72 -4.51
C GLY A 335 13.27 20.41 -3.13
N GLN A 336 14.54 19.99 -3.09
CA GLN A 336 15.18 19.54 -1.86
C GLN A 336 15.38 20.71 -0.89
N TRP A 337 14.76 20.61 0.28
CA TRP A 337 14.85 21.64 1.31
C TRP A 337 15.99 21.38 2.28
N THR A 338 16.72 22.44 2.62
CA THR A 338 17.86 22.36 3.55
C THR A 338 17.44 22.92 4.91
N PRO A 339 17.52 22.12 6.00
CA PRO A 339 17.16 22.60 7.32
C PRO A 339 17.99 23.79 7.79
N PRO A 340 17.40 24.77 8.50
CA PRO A 340 18.12 25.83 9.17
C PRO A 340 19.20 25.27 10.11
N SER A 341 20.28 26.03 10.30
CA SER A 341 21.47 25.58 11.05
C SER A 341 21.17 24.92 12.41
N PRO A 342 20.26 25.44 13.26
CA PRO A 342 19.92 24.78 14.53
C PRO A 342 19.32 23.39 14.34
N LEU A 343 18.41 23.23 13.37
CA LEU A 343 17.73 21.98 13.09
C LEU A 343 18.66 20.99 12.39
N ALA A 344 19.47 21.44 11.43
CA ALA A 344 20.50 20.62 10.78
C ALA A 344 21.51 20.06 11.81
N GLN A 345 21.93 20.89 12.78
CA GLN A 345 22.81 20.45 13.86
C GLN A 345 22.13 19.43 14.79
N ALA A 346 20.83 19.59 15.06
CA ALA A 346 20.06 18.64 15.84
C ALA A 346 19.98 17.26 15.15
N PHE A 347 19.68 17.22 13.85
CA PHE A 347 19.71 15.98 13.06
C PHE A 347 21.08 15.29 13.10
N LYS A 348 22.15 16.05 12.86
CA LYS A 348 23.52 15.53 12.91
C LYS A 348 23.88 14.97 14.30
N THR A 349 23.44 15.65 15.36
CA THR A 349 23.69 15.22 16.75
C THR A 349 22.89 13.97 17.10
N ALA A 350 21.67 13.85 16.60
CA ALA A 350 20.82 12.68 16.76
C ALA A 350 21.28 11.48 15.92
N GLY A 351 22.12 11.71 14.90
CA GLY A 351 22.57 10.68 13.96
C GLY A 351 21.41 10.14 13.12
N VAL A 352 20.58 11.05 12.61
CA VAL A 352 19.44 10.75 11.73
C VAL A 352 19.71 11.37 10.37
N ASP A 353 19.66 10.55 9.32
CA ASP A 353 19.68 10.99 7.94
C ASP A 353 18.29 11.52 7.59
N VAL A 354 18.24 12.78 7.14
CA VAL A 354 16.99 13.46 6.81
C VAL A 354 16.96 13.85 5.35
N ASP A 355 15.83 13.59 4.69
CA ASP A 355 15.55 14.04 3.32
C ASP A 355 14.19 14.74 3.31
N ILE A 356 14.16 16.00 2.88
CA ILE A 356 12.96 16.84 2.90
C ILE A 356 12.75 17.40 1.51
N LEU A 357 11.59 17.09 0.93
CA LEU A 357 11.17 17.58 -0.38
C LEU A 357 9.96 18.48 -0.23
N LEU A 358 10.08 19.72 -0.71
CA LEU A 358 8.98 20.69 -0.75
C LEU A 358 8.54 20.95 -2.18
N GLY A 359 7.27 21.28 -2.36
CA GLY A 359 6.70 21.67 -3.64
C GLY A 359 5.71 20.68 -4.21
N PRO A 360 5.09 21.04 -5.34
CA PRO A 360 3.90 20.38 -5.85
C PRO A 360 4.13 18.90 -6.09
N VAL A 361 3.16 18.08 -5.68
CA VAL A 361 3.12 16.67 -5.99
C VAL A 361 2.71 16.51 -7.45
N GLU A 362 3.62 16.06 -8.30
CA GLU A 362 3.23 15.63 -9.65
C GLU A 362 2.45 14.31 -9.56
N PRO A 363 1.30 14.21 -10.24
CA PRO A 363 0.59 12.94 -10.33
C PRO A 363 1.50 11.90 -10.99
N PRO A 364 1.41 10.63 -10.55
CA PRO A 364 2.26 9.58 -11.10
C PRO A 364 2.06 9.47 -12.62
N LYS A 365 3.16 9.48 -13.38
CA LYS A 365 3.13 9.17 -14.81
C LYS A 365 2.92 7.67 -15.00
N LEU A 366 1.66 7.26 -15.13
CA LEU A 366 1.24 5.85 -15.19
C LEU A 366 1.90 5.08 -16.34
N GLU A 367 2.25 5.75 -17.44
CA GLU A 367 2.94 5.16 -18.59
C GLU A 367 4.38 4.74 -18.27
N GLU A 368 4.97 5.27 -17.19
CA GLU A 368 6.34 5.01 -16.73
C GLU A 368 6.38 4.02 -15.56
N LEU A 369 5.23 3.57 -15.04
CA LEU A 369 5.15 2.71 -13.87
C LEU A 369 5.16 1.22 -14.25
N ASP A 370 6.18 0.50 -13.79
CA ASP A 370 6.16 -0.95 -13.80
C ASP A 370 5.41 -1.47 -12.55
N LEU A 371 4.23 -2.05 -12.81
CA LEU A 371 3.30 -2.61 -11.84
C LEU A 371 3.87 -3.78 -11.04
N ARG A 372 5.06 -4.25 -11.38
CA ARG A 372 5.71 -5.40 -10.77
C ARG A 372 6.08 -5.12 -9.32
N GLU A 373 6.45 -3.89 -8.94
CA GLU A 373 6.71 -3.56 -7.52
C GLU A 373 5.44 -3.63 -6.64
N LEU A 374 4.27 -3.33 -7.22
CA LEU A 374 2.99 -3.40 -6.52
C LEU A 374 2.44 -4.84 -6.44
N LEU A 375 2.88 -5.69 -7.36
CA LEU A 375 2.45 -7.07 -7.48
C LEU A 375 3.44 -8.05 -6.86
N GLU A 376 4.72 -7.74 -6.69
CA GLU A 376 5.65 -8.68 -6.09
C GLU A 376 5.60 -8.59 -4.55
N PRO A 377 5.49 -9.74 -3.85
CA PRO A 377 5.58 -9.73 -2.40
C PRO A 377 6.93 -9.16 -1.95
N PRO A 378 7.00 -8.58 -0.74
CA PRO A 378 8.23 -8.06 -0.18
C PRO A 378 9.34 -9.11 -0.26
N ARG A 379 10.46 -8.78 -0.92
CA ARG A 379 11.59 -9.70 -1.00
C ARG A 379 12.12 -9.93 0.41
N LYS A 380 12.00 -11.17 0.92
CA LYS A 380 12.66 -11.57 2.17
C LYS A 380 14.16 -11.29 2.02
N ARG A 381 14.68 -10.32 2.76
CA ARG A 381 16.14 -10.13 2.91
C ARG A 381 16.68 -11.44 3.49
N ARG A 382 17.43 -12.19 2.67
CA ARG A 382 18.08 -13.43 3.07
C ARG A 382 19.25 -13.17 3.99
#